data_AF-J3KF58-F1
#
_entry.id   AF-J3KF58-F1
#
_cell.length_a   1.000
_cell.length_b   1.000
_cell.length_c   1.000
_cell.angle_alpha   90.00
_cell.angle_beta   90.00
_cell.angle_gamma   90.00
#
_symmetry.space_group_name_H-M   'P 1'
#
loop_
_entity.id
_entity.type
_entity.pdbx_description
1 polymer ?
#
loop_
_entity_poly.entity_id
_entity_poly.type
_entity_poly.pdbx_seq_one_letter_code
_entity_poly.pdbx_strand_id
1 'polypeptide(L)'
;MPEHLTSTQSLATVGLENLSPQHFKVLQQAFWTILSTDLATETFAQVVDGRPINAALEAVESCCRNLNLGNTQISAKLAQAFQNTNPGSREFHLRLIEILAVLCHGIAVHLYQAYDGGFHKPEPPDSIIWHDELFPNMPPPPPRKALPAELYHSSYGFWQQYPNGIADIVGYWVEYRLFGGVVLFDRGETGFECKDIFIHLVGRYMIFQLSEAQIHAYISFLQGGQQPPGGIRFKAEEYAHRVDENYAMDMNIYRDRYERIIPERRARCVIRGEDLPGYAQAMEDWARRTGNG
;
A
#
# COMPACT_ATOMS: atom_id res chain seq x y z
N MET A 1 20.01 -2.47 26.32
CA MET A 1 20.61 -1.38 25.53
C MET A 1 20.56 -1.84 24.08
N PRO A 2 19.54 -1.48 23.31
CA PRO A 2 19.49 -1.87 21.91
C PRO A 2 20.39 -0.91 21.12
N GLU A 3 21.28 -1.50 20.34
CA GLU A 3 22.14 -0.79 19.39
C GLU A 3 21.26 -0.01 18.41
N HIS A 4 21.37 1.31 18.46
CA HIS A 4 20.87 2.18 17.40
C HIS A 4 21.59 1.78 16.11
N LEU A 5 20.88 1.08 15.21
CA LEU A 5 21.25 0.94 13.81
C LEU A 5 21.07 2.29 13.11
N THR A 6 21.93 3.25 13.44
CA THR A 6 22.17 4.44 12.62
C THR A 6 23.08 4.03 11.47
N SER A 7 22.50 3.43 10.46
CA SER A 7 23.12 3.39 9.12
C SER A 7 22.05 3.75 8.11
N THR A 8 21.66 5.03 8.13
CA THR A 8 21.02 5.64 6.96
C THR A 8 22.12 5.79 5.91
N GLN A 9 22.48 4.68 5.25
CA GLN A 9 23.07 4.79 3.93
C GLN A 9 22.04 5.56 3.11
N SER A 10 22.37 6.80 2.75
CA SER A 10 21.68 7.52 1.69
C SER A 10 21.64 6.57 0.50
N LEU A 11 20.46 5.98 0.27
CA LEU A 11 20.24 5.11 -0.88
C LEU A 11 20.36 6.02 -2.08
N ALA A 12 21.38 5.78 -2.91
CA ALA A 12 21.57 6.52 -4.15
C ALA A 12 20.24 6.49 -4.93
N THR A 13 19.75 7.66 -5.31
CA THR A 13 18.55 7.77 -6.15
C THR A 13 18.96 8.07 -7.59
N VAL A 14 18.07 7.75 -8.52
CA VAL A 14 18.24 8.07 -9.93
C VAL A 14 16.90 8.52 -10.50
N GLY A 15 16.95 9.46 -11.45
CA GLY A 15 15.78 9.86 -12.23
C GLY A 15 15.38 8.75 -13.20
N LEU A 16 14.07 8.58 -13.41
CA LEU A 16 13.52 7.55 -14.29
C LEU A 16 13.90 7.74 -15.76
N GLU A 17 14.31 8.95 -16.17
CA GLU A 17 14.84 9.22 -17.52
C GLU A 17 16.12 8.44 -17.84
N ASN A 18 16.79 7.88 -16.82
CA ASN A 18 17.98 7.04 -16.98
C ASN A 18 17.63 5.57 -17.29
N LEU A 19 16.36 5.19 -17.26
CA LEU A 19 15.91 3.91 -17.78
C LEU A 19 16.05 3.89 -19.30
N SER A 20 16.29 2.71 -19.87
CA SER A 20 16.26 2.50 -21.31
C SER A 20 14.92 2.97 -21.90
N PRO A 21 14.89 3.47 -23.15
CA PRO A 21 13.68 4.03 -23.75
C PRO A 21 12.47 3.09 -23.71
N GLN A 22 12.70 1.77 -23.87
CA GLN A 22 11.63 0.78 -23.82
C GLN A 22 11.05 0.64 -22.41
N HIS A 23 11.90 0.52 -21.37
CA HIS A 23 11.46 0.39 -19.98
C HIS A 23 10.73 1.66 -19.53
N PHE A 24 11.30 2.83 -19.83
CA PHE A 24 10.71 4.11 -19.49
C PHE A 24 9.34 4.29 -20.15
N LYS A 25 9.20 3.96 -21.44
CA LYS A 25 7.93 4.07 -22.16
C LYS A 25 6.82 3.19 -21.55
N VAL A 26 7.14 1.94 -21.21
CA VAL A 26 6.16 1.03 -20.59
C VAL A 26 5.76 1.51 -19.21
N LEU A 27 6.73 1.92 -18.39
CA LEU A 27 6.47 2.48 -17.06
C LEU A 27 5.62 3.74 -17.15
N GLN A 28 5.96 4.66 -18.05
CA GLN A 28 5.23 5.90 -18.27
C GLN A 28 3.79 5.64 -18.68
N GLN A 29 3.56 4.74 -19.64
CA GLN A 29 2.22 4.35 -20.05
C GLN A 29 1.43 3.80 -18.85
N ALA A 30 1.99 2.81 -18.15
CA ALA A 30 1.33 2.16 -17.02
C ALA A 30 0.97 3.15 -15.90
N PHE A 31 1.91 4.05 -15.59
CA PHE A 31 1.72 5.08 -14.57
C PHE A 31 0.59 6.04 -14.93
N TRP A 32 0.56 6.56 -16.16
CA TRP A 32 -0.52 7.43 -16.61
C TRP A 32 -1.86 6.72 -16.71
N THR A 33 -1.87 5.42 -17.06
CA THR A 33 -3.08 4.61 -17.06
C THR A 33 -3.68 4.45 -15.66
N ILE A 34 -2.86 4.36 -14.60
CA ILE A 34 -3.37 4.38 -13.22
C ILE A 34 -3.92 5.78 -12.88
N LEU A 35 -3.14 6.83 -13.14
CA LEU A 35 -3.53 8.20 -12.79
C LEU A 35 -4.74 8.72 -13.55
N SER A 36 -5.05 8.17 -14.72
CA SER A 36 -6.25 8.53 -15.48
C SER A 36 -7.54 7.88 -14.95
N THR A 37 -7.48 7.08 -13.88
CA THR A 37 -8.68 6.47 -13.29
C THR A 37 -9.35 7.42 -12.30
N ASP A 38 -10.68 7.41 -12.27
CA ASP A 38 -11.46 8.17 -11.29
C ASP A 38 -11.04 7.83 -9.85
N LEU A 39 -10.75 6.54 -9.59
CA LEU A 39 -10.25 6.08 -8.29
C LEU A 39 -8.95 6.77 -7.89
N ALA A 40 -8.02 6.97 -8.82
CA ALA A 40 -6.76 7.67 -8.54
C ALA A 40 -7.02 9.15 -8.23
N THR A 41 -7.78 9.83 -9.07
CA THR A 41 -8.15 11.23 -8.89
C THR A 41 -8.82 11.47 -7.53
N GLU A 42 -9.83 10.69 -7.18
CA GLU A 42 -10.52 10.79 -5.89
C GLU A 42 -9.60 10.50 -4.70
N THR A 43 -8.73 9.49 -4.83
CA THR A 43 -7.81 9.09 -3.76
C THR A 43 -6.78 10.19 -3.48
N PHE A 44 -6.16 10.76 -4.51
CA PHE A 44 -5.21 11.85 -4.34
C PHE A 44 -5.89 13.14 -3.90
N ALA A 45 -7.14 13.40 -4.29
CA ALA A 45 -7.88 14.56 -3.81
C ALA A 45 -8.16 14.44 -2.30
N GLN A 46 -8.45 13.24 -1.80
CA GLN A 46 -8.55 12.98 -0.36
C GLN A 46 -7.22 13.20 0.37
N VAL A 47 -6.06 13.00 -0.26
CA VAL A 47 -4.76 13.37 0.35
C VAL A 47 -4.66 14.88 0.56
N VAL A 48 -5.19 15.67 -0.37
CA VAL A 48 -5.11 17.14 -0.33
C VAL A 48 -6.09 17.75 0.68
N ASP A 49 -7.28 17.18 0.87
CA ASP A 49 -8.34 17.85 1.63
C ASP A 49 -9.11 16.95 2.61
N GLY A 50 -8.86 15.64 2.59
CA GLY A 50 -9.70 14.65 3.28
C GLY A 50 -11.03 14.38 2.56
N ARG A 51 -11.40 15.19 1.55
CA ARG A 51 -12.59 15.02 0.71
C ARG A 51 -12.28 15.38 -0.75
N PRO A 52 -12.92 14.73 -1.74
CA PRO A 52 -12.74 15.08 -3.14
C PRO A 52 -13.58 16.31 -3.52
N ILE A 53 -13.26 17.48 -2.96
CA ILE A 53 -13.89 18.77 -3.34
C ILE A 53 -13.21 19.37 -4.57
N ASN A 54 -13.87 20.29 -5.28
CA ASN A 54 -13.35 20.89 -6.51
C ASN A 54 -11.92 21.45 -6.36
N ALA A 55 -11.62 22.14 -5.26
CA ALA A 55 -10.28 22.67 -5.01
C ALA A 55 -9.21 21.57 -4.87
N ALA A 56 -9.57 20.43 -4.27
CA ALA A 56 -8.68 19.27 -4.14
C ALA A 56 -8.48 18.56 -5.49
N LEU A 57 -9.53 18.49 -6.31
CA LEU A 57 -9.45 17.97 -7.68
C LEU A 57 -8.54 18.85 -8.55
N GLU A 58 -8.71 20.17 -8.50
CA GLU A 58 -7.85 21.13 -9.22
C GLU A 58 -6.38 21.05 -8.79
N ALA A 59 -6.13 20.85 -7.50
CA ALA A 59 -4.80 20.62 -6.95
C ALA A 59 -4.16 19.34 -7.52
N VAL A 60 -4.91 18.22 -7.54
CA VAL A 60 -4.44 16.96 -8.13
C VAL A 60 -4.19 17.12 -9.63
N GLU A 61 -5.10 17.75 -10.37
CA GLU A 61 -4.93 18.02 -11.80
C GLU A 61 -3.71 18.91 -12.09
N SER A 62 -3.48 19.93 -11.27
CA SER A 62 -2.29 20.78 -11.36
C SER A 62 -1.02 19.97 -11.09
N CYS A 63 -1.02 19.12 -10.07
CA CYS A 63 0.09 18.21 -9.78
C CYS A 63 0.35 17.28 -10.97
N CYS A 64 -0.68 16.58 -11.47
CA CYS A 64 -0.57 15.68 -12.61
C CYS A 64 -0.06 16.38 -13.88
N ARG A 65 -0.52 17.61 -14.17
CA ARG A 65 -0.05 18.39 -15.33
C ARG A 65 1.42 18.78 -15.23
N ASN A 66 1.89 19.09 -14.03
CA ASN A 66 3.28 19.50 -13.79
C ASN A 66 4.22 18.32 -13.50
N LEU A 67 3.68 17.11 -13.31
CA LEU A 67 4.45 15.93 -12.99
C LEU A 67 5.28 15.48 -14.20
N ASN A 68 6.58 15.73 -14.14
CA ASN A 68 7.53 15.15 -15.06
C ASN A 68 8.04 13.82 -14.51
N LEU A 69 7.48 12.72 -15.01
CA LEU A 69 7.85 11.37 -14.57
C LEU A 69 9.34 11.07 -14.76
N GLY A 70 10.01 11.67 -15.77
CA GLY A 70 11.45 11.52 -15.95
C GLY A 70 12.18 11.93 -14.67
N ASN A 71 11.97 13.17 -14.25
CA ASN A 71 12.67 13.75 -13.11
C ASN A 71 12.35 13.09 -11.75
N THR A 72 11.31 12.24 -11.67
CA THR A 72 10.94 11.53 -10.45
C THR A 72 12.07 10.59 -10.03
N GLN A 73 12.52 10.76 -8.78
CA GLN A 73 13.62 9.98 -8.22
C GLN A 73 13.11 8.67 -7.62
N ILE A 74 13.76 7.56 -7.95
CA ILE A 74 13.58 6.27 -7.26
C ILE A 74 14.94 5.73 -6.81
N SER A 75 14.94 4.73 -5.93
CA SER A 75 16.16 4.00 -5.56
C SER A 75 16.90 3.50 -6.82
N ALA A 76 18.19 3.82 -6.93
CA ALA A 76 19.03 3.37 -8.04
C ALA A 76 19.08 1.84 -8.13
N LYS A 77 19.00 1.16 -6.98
CA LYS A 77 18.93 -0.30 -6.92
C LYS A 77 17.63 -0.82 -7.54
N LEU A 78 16.51 -0.16 -7.30
CA LEU A 78 15.21 -0.52 -7.87
C LEU A 78 15.15 -0.24 -9.38
N ALA A 79 15.62 0.94 -9.79
CA ALA A 79 15.74 1.29 -11.20
C ALA A 79 16.59 0.27 -11.96
N GLN A 80 17.75 -0.10 -11.41
CA GLN A 80 18.63 -1.09 -12.02
C GLN A 80 18.00 -2.48 -12.05
N ALA A 81 17.32 -2.90 -10.98
CA ALA A 81 16.65 -4.20 -10.96
C ALA A 81 15.54 -4.31 -12.00
N PHE A 82 14.75 -3.24 -12.20
CA PHE A 82 13.77 -3.19 -13.29
C PHE A 82 14.45 -3.19 -14.66
N GLN A 83 15.49 -2.38 -14.84
CA GLN A 83 16.28 -2.29 -16.08
C GLN A 83 16.93 -3.62 -16.50
N ASN A 84 17.21 -4.49 -15.54
CA ASN A 84 17.80 -5.82 -15.77
C ASN A 84 16.78 -6.88 -16.17
N THR A 85 15.48 -6.58 -16.12
CA THR A 85 14.43 -7.53 -16.55
C THR A 85 14.22 -7.47 -18.06
N ASN A 86 13.71 -8.56 -18.63
CA ASN A 86 13.37 -8.60 -20.05
C ASN A 86 11.93 -8.13 -20.24
N PRO A 87 11.65 -7.11 -21.06
CA PRO A 87 10.29 -6.65 -21.32
C PRO A 87 9.34 -7.78 -21.71
N GLY A 88 8.21 -7.88 -21.00
CA GLY A 88 7.21 -8.94 -21.18
C GLY A 88 7.48 -10.22 -20.37
N SER A 89 8.62 -10.35 -19.69
CA SER A 89 8.85 -11.44 -18.74
C SER A 89 8.03 -11.25 -17.46
N ARG A 90 7.87 -12.34 -16.70
CA ARG A 90 7.19 -12.30 -15.41
C ARG A 90 7.89 -11.33 -14.45
N GLU A 91 9.21 -11.41 -14.35
CA GLU A 91 10.03 -10.54 -13.49
C GLU A 91 9.85 -9.08 -13.86
N PHE A 92 9.76 -8.77 -15.16
CA PHE A 92 9.48 -7.42 -15.63
C PHE A 92 8.11 -6.94 -15.15
N HIS A 93 7.07 -7.78 -15.24
CA HIS A 93 5.73 -7.44 -14.75
C HIS A 93 5.73 -7.18 -13.23
N LEU A 94 6.42 -8.02 -12.45
CA LEU A 94 6.51 -7.84 -11.00
C LEU A 94 7.23 -6.53 -10.63
N ARG A 95 8.37 -6.25 -11.27
CA ARG A 95 9.14 -5.02 -11.05
C ARG A 95 8.41 -3.76 -11.53
N LEU A 96 7.62 -3.87 -12.60
CA LEU A 96 6.75 -2.78 -13.04
C LEU A 96 5.73 -2.43 -11.96
N ILE A 97 5.01 -3.42 -11.41
CA ILE A 97 4.04 -3.20 -10.33
C ILE A 97 4.73 -2.64 -9.08
N GLU A 98 5.94 -3.13 -8.75
CA GLU A 98 6.74 -2.61 -7.64
C GLU A 98 7.02 -1.11 -7.78
N ILE A 99 7.55 -0.68 -8.93
CA ILE A 99 7.83 0.73 -9.18
C ILE A 99 6.54 1.55 -9.15
N LEU A 100 5.46 1.08 -9.77
CA LEU A 100 4.18 1.80 -9.79
C LEU A 100 3.66 2.07 -8.38
N ALA A 101 3.70 1.07 -7.50
CA ALA A 101 3.28 1.25 -6.12
C ALA A 101 4.22 2.19 -5.34
N VAL A 102 5.53 2.22 -5.63
CA VAL A 102 6.46 3.21 -5.05
C VAL A 102 6.15 4.62 -5.56
N LEU A 103 5.85 4.78 -6.84
CA LEU A 103 5.55 6.09 -7.43
C LEU A 103 4.23 6.66 -6.92
N CYS A 104 3.16 5.85 -6.83
CA CYS A 104 1.89 6.29 -6.26
C CYS A 104 2.03 6.71 -4.80
N HIS A 105 2.82 5.96 -4.01
CA HIS A 105 3.18 6.34 -2.65
C HIS A 105 3.92 7.68 -2.63
N GLY A 106 4.92 7.87 -3.51
CA GLY A 106 5.68 9.11 -3.61
C GLY A 106 4.83 10.33 -3.97
N ILE A 107 3.83 10.20 -4.85
CA ILE A 107 2.88 11.28 -5.14
C ILE A 107 2.09 11.66 -3.89
N ALA A 108 1.62 10.66 -3.13
CA ALA A 108 0.88 10.92 -1.91
C ALA A 108 1.72 11.68 -0.88
N VAL A 109 2.99 11.26 -0.69
CA VAL A 109 3.95 11.97 0.16
C VAL A 109 4.14 13.42 -0.32
N HIS A 110 4.37 13.61 -1.61
CA HIS A 110 4.58 14.94 -2.20
C HIS A 110 3.37 15.85 -2.01
N LEU A 111 2.16 15.37 -2.32
CA LEU A 111 0.92 16.13 -2.14
C LEU A 111 0.71 16.48 -0.68
N TYR A 112 0.81 15.50 0.22
CA TYR A 112 0.60 15.72 1.65
C TYR A 112 1.56 16.79 2.20
N GLN A 113 2.83 16.77 1.79
CA GLN A 113 3.82 17.76 2.18
C GLN A 113 3.57 19.13 1.54
N ALA A 114 3.24 19.17 0.25
CA ALA A 114 2.97 20.41 -0.49
C ALA A 114 1.79 21.19 0.08
N TYR A 115 0.81 20.48 0.65
CA TYR A 115 -0.38 21.05 1.29
C TYR A 115 -0.32 21.03 2.82
N ASP A 116 0.85 20.78 3.42
CA ASP A 116 1.09 20.83 4.87
C ASP A 116 0.08 20.03 5.71
N GLY A 117 -0.18 18.79 5.28
CA GLY A 117 -1.13 17.89 5.93
C GLY A 117 -2.57 17.96 5.40
N GLY A 118 -2.77 18.76 4.36
CA GLY A 118 -4.04 18.96 3.67
C GLY A 118 -4.72 20.28 4.06
N PHE A 119 -5.68 20.72 3.25
CA PHE A 119 -6.45 21.95 3.49
C PHE A 119 -7.22 21.93 4.82
N HIS A 120 -7.69 20.76 5.24
CA HIS A 120 -8.26 20.53 6.55
C HIS A 120 -7.24 19.85 7.45
N LYS A 121 -6.50 20.64 8.22
CA LYS A 121 -5.70 20.11 9.31
C LYS A 121 -6.68 19.59 10.38
N PRO A 122 -6.60 18.31 10.80
CA PRO A 122 -7.41 17.86 11.91
C PRO A 122 -7.13 18.79 13.10
N GLU A 123 -8.20 19.27 13.76
CA GLU A 123 -8.03 19.95 15.03
C GLU A 123 -7.19 19.05 15.95
N PRO A 124 -6.23 19.60 16.71
CA PRO A 124 -5.43 18.79 17.61
C PRO A 124 -6.34 17.90 18.45
N PRO A 125 -6.05 16.61 18.58
CA PRO A 125 -6.92 15.66 19.26
C PRO A 125 -7.44 16.23 20.58
N ASP A 126 -8.75 16.37 20.73
CA ASP A 126 -9.32 16.24 22.05
C ASP A 126 -8.92 14.85 22.56
N SER A 127 -8.39 14.80 23.78
CA SER A 127 -8.06 13.52 24.41
C SER A 127 -9.29 12.64 24.40
N ILE A 128 -9.26 11.49 23.70
CA ILE A 128 -10.33 10.51 23.76
C ILE A 128 -10.39 9.99 25.20
N ILE A 129 -11.33 10.54 25.99
CA ILE A 129 -11.67 10.04 27.32
C ILE A 129 -12.68 8.92 27.11
N TRP A 130 -12.23 7.68 27.25
CA TRP A 130 -13.17 6.57 27.42
C TRP A 130 -13.90 6.79 28.75
N HIS A 131 -15.23 6.81 28.73
CA HIS A 131 -16.00 6.78 29.96
C HIS A 131 -15.71 5.45 30.68
N ASP A 132 -15.33 5.54 31.97
CA ASP A 132 -14.92 4.44 32.85
C ASP A 132 -15.93 3.27 32.96
N GLU A 133 -17.12 3.39 32.38
CA GLU A 133 -18.24 2.49 32.61
C GLU A 133 -18.19 1.17 31.83
N LEU A 134 -17.34 1.00 30.81
CA LEU A 134 -17.42 -0.17 29.92
C LEU A 134 -16.64 -1.41 30.40
N PHE A 135 -15.69 -1.29 31.35
CA PHE A 135 -14.89 -2.43 31.84
C PHE A 135 -14.46 -2.26 33.31
N PRO A 136 -15.32 -2.63 34.29
CA PRO A 136 -14.92 -2.59 35.69
C PRO A 136 -13.70 -3.51 35.92
N ASN A 137 -12.63 -2.96 36.50
CA ASN A 137 -11.35 -3.61 36.87
C ASN A 137 -10.24 -3.68 35.81
N MET A 138 -10.36 -3.01 34.67
CA MET A 138 -9.20 -2.80 33.79
C MET A 138 -8.60 -1.41 34.04
N PRO A 139 -7.26 -1.25 34.12
CA PRO A 139 -6.67 0.07 34.08
C PRO A 139 -7.12 0.77 32.79
N PRO A 140 -7.47 2.07 32.85
CA PRO A 140 -7.92 2.79 31.66
C PRO A 140 -6.86 2.62 30.56
N PRO A 141 -7.26 2.30 29.32
CA PRO A 141 -6.31 2.24 28.22
C PRO A 141 -5.58 3.59 28.16
N PRO A 142 -4.26 3.62 27.90
CA PRO A 142 -3.55 4.87 27.77
C PRO A 142 -4.28 5.75 26.74
N PRO A 143 -4.45 7.06 27.01
CA PRO A 143 -5.15 7.96 26.10
C PRO A 143 -4.53 7.82 24.72
N ARG A 144 -5.33 7.38 23.75
CA ARG A 144 -4.89 7.33 22.37
C ARG A 144 -4.84 8.76 21.88
N LYS A 145 -3.65 9.24 21.51
CA LYS A 145 -3.55 10.46 20.67
C LYS A 145 -4.37 10.21 19.42
N ALA A 146 -5.25 11.14 19.00
CA ALA A 146 -5.92 10.96 17.72
C ALA A 146 -4.85 10.78 16.64
N LEU A 147 -5.17 9.87 15.73
CA LEU A 147 -4.22 9.40 14.76
C LEU A 147 -3.85 10.57 13.83
N PRO A 148 -2.58 10.71 13.42
CA PRO A 148 -2.09 11.92 12.77
C PRO A 148 -2.81 12.31 11.47
N ALA A 149 -3.56 11.39 10.87
CA ALA A 149 -4.49 11.63 9.78
C ALA A 149 -5.58 10.54 9.82
N GLU A 150 -6.81 10.82 9.37
CA GLU A 150 -7.83 9.79 9.09
C GLU A 150 -7.40 8.83 7.95
N LEU A 151 -6.35 9.21 7.21
CA LEU A 151 -5.75 8.52 6.07
C LEU A 151 -4.61 7.57 6.50
N TYR A 152 -4.92 6.50 7.23
CA TYR A 152 -3.89 5.54 7.67
C TYR A 152 -4.32 4.07 7.58
N HIS A 153 -3.33 3.20 7.54
CA HIS A 153 -3.47 1.76 7.71
C HIS A 153 -2.95 1.38 9.11
N SER A 154 -3.74 0.65 9.91
CA SER A 154 -3.43 0.39 11.33
C SER A 154 -2.08 -0.31 11.55
N SER A 155 -1.66 -1.18 10.65
CA SER A 155 -0.35 -1.86 10.71
C SER A 155 0.86 -0.97 10.33
N TYR A 156 0.65 0.24 9.80
CA TYR A 156 1.71 1.16 9.35
C TYR A 156 1.69 2.48 10.13
N GLY A 157 1.28 2.42 11.40
CA GLY A 157 1.13 3.60 12.27
C GLY A 157 2.41 4.11 12.94
N PHE A 158 3.57 3.53 12.67
CA PHE A 158 4.83 3.85 13.37
C PHE A 158 5.66 4.89 12.60
N TRP A 159 5.11 6.10 12.39
CA TRP A 159 5.71 7.12 11.53
C TRP A 159 7.15 7.52 11.89
N GLN A 160 7.56 7.38 13.16
CA GLN A 160 8.90 7.79 13.61
C GLN A 160 10.04 7.04 12.91
N GLN A 161 9.78 5.86 12.33
CA GLN A 161 10.78 5.09 11.61
C GLN A 161 10.83 5.40 10.10
N TYR A 162 9.85 6.14 9.58
CA TYR A 162 9.73 6.40 8.15
C TYR A 162 10.52 7.66 7.74
N PRO A 163 11.19 7.66 6.58
CA PRO A 163 12.00 8.80 6.13
C PRO A 163 11.22 10.13 6.03
N ASN A 164 9.94 10.07 5.65
CA ASN A 164 9.04 11.22 5.51
C ASN A 164 7.99 11.29 6.64
N GLY A 165 8.14 10.50 7.70
CA GLY A 165 7.27 10.54 8.87
C GLY A 165 5.82 10.20 8.55
N ILE A 166 4.90 11.12 8.89
CA ILE A 166 3.45 10.93 8.68
C ILE A 166 3.11 10.84 7.18
N ALA A 167 3.87 11.49 6.31
CA ALA A 167 3.60 11.46 4.88
C ALA A 167 3.67 10.04 4.30
N ASP A 168 4.59 9.19 4.81
CA ASP A 168 4.67 7.78 4.37
C ASP A 168 3.46 6.96 4.86
N ILE A 169 2.84 7.31 6.00
CA ILE A 169 1.57 6.70 6.42
C ILE A 169 0.48 6.96 5.38
N VAL A 170 0.40 8.20 4.90
CA VAL A 170 -0.56 8.59 3.87
C VAL A 170 -0.25 7.88 2.55
N GLY A 171 1.03 7.69 2.22
CA GLY A 171 1.45 6.88 1.08
C GLY A 171 0.95 5.44 1.14
N TYR A 172 1.10 4.77 2.28
CA TYR A 172 0.56 3.41 2.47
C TYR A 172 -0.98 3.37 2.42
N TRP A 173 -1.65 4.41 2.90
CA TRP A 173 -3.10 4.53 2.74
C TRP A 173 -3.52 4.68 1.27
N VAL A 174 -2.79 5.48 0.48
CA VAL A 174 -3.02 5.59 -0.97
C VAL A 174 -2.82 4.24 -1.66
N GLU A 175 -1.76 3.50 -1.33
CA GLU A 175 -1.57 2.15 -1.87
C GLU A 175 -2.77 1.25 -1.59
N TYR A 176 -3.26 1.26 -0.34
CA TYR A 176 -4.47 0.52 0.01
C TYR A 176 -5.68 0.92 -0.84
N ARG A 177 -5.89 2.22 -1.07
CA ARG A 177 -7.02 2.71 -1.86
C ARG A 177 -6.91 2.31 -3.34
N LEU A 178 -5.71 2.40 -3.92
CA LEU A 178 -5.49 2.16 -5.36
C LEU A 178 -5.37 0.67 -5.70
N PHE A 179 -4.64 -0.10 -4.90
CA PHE A 179 -4.32 -1.49 -5.16
C PHE A 179 -5.18 -2.47 -4.37
N GLY A 180 -5.98 -1.99 -3.41
CA GLY A 180 -6.77 -2.84 -2.51
C GLY A 180 -6.03 -3.25 -1.23
N GLY A 181 -4.76 -2.87 -1.07
CA GLY A 181 -3.92 -3.12 0.09
C GLY A 181 -2.53 -2.53 -0.11
N VAL A 182 -1.70 -2.53 0.94
CA VAL A 182 -0.29 -2.16 0.78
C VAL A 182 0.41 -3.28 -0.01
N VAL A 183 1.17 -2.89 -1.03
CA VAL A 183 1.81 -3.84 -1.95
C VAL A 183 3.15 -4.28 -1.37
N LEU A 184 3.23 -5.56 -1.04
CA LEU A 184 4.41 -6.22 -0.49
C LEU A 184 5.04 -7.15 -1.53
N PHE A 185 6.32 -7.47 -1.34
CA PHE A 185 7.08 -8.30 -2.26
C PHE A 185 7.77 -9.42 -1.50
N ASP A 186 7.83 -10.61 -2.09
CA ASP A 186 8.80 -11.62 -1.64
C ASP A 186 10.20 -11.18 -2.07
N ARG A 187 10.96 -10.73 -1.07
CA ARG A 187 12.31 -10.19 -1.18
C ARG A 187 13.39 -11.25 -1.26
N GLY A 188 13.04 -12.53 -1.14
CA GLY A 188 13.96 -13.64 -1.15
C GLY A 188 15.08 -13.49 -0.11
N GLU A 189 16.14 -14.27 -0.27
CA GLU A 189 17.26 -14.30 0.67
C GLU A 189 18.14 -13.05 0.56
N THR A 190 18.19 -12.44 -0.64
CA THR A 190 18.97 -11.22 -0.86
C THR A 190 18.33 -9.99 -0.23
N GLY A 191 17.07 -10.08 0.20
CA GLY A 191 16.30 -8.96 0.74
C GLY A 191 15.93 -7.90 -0.31
N PHE A 192 16.13 -8.19 -1.60
CA PHE A 192 15.84 -7.27 -2.70
C PHE A 192 15.28 -7.95 -3.94
N GLU A 193 15.00 -9.24 -3.88
CA GLU A 193 14.26 -9.92 -4.95
C GLU A 193 12.81 -9.39 -5.00
N CYS A 194 12.10 -9.82 -6.03
CA CYS A 194 10.68 -9.60 -6.21
C CYS A 194 10.14 -10.86 -6.85
N LYS A 195 10.08 -11.94 -6.07
CA LYS A 195 9.68 -13.27 -6.55
C LYS A 195 8.18 -13.36 -6.77
N ASP A 196 7.43 -12.71 -5.88
CA ASP A 196 5.97 -12.70 -5.85
C ASP A 196 5.46 -11.39 -5.23
N ILE A 197 4.21 -11.06 -5.54
CA ILE A 197 3.52 -9.88 -4.99
C ILE A 197 2.44 -10.34 -4.02
N PHE A 198 2.39 -9.63 -2.90
CA PHE A 198 1.46 -9.86 -1.82
C PHE A 198 0.70 -8.56 -1.50
N ILE A 199 -0.55 -8.69 -1.08
CA ILE A 199 -1.40 -7.55 -0.72
C ILE A 199 -1.76 -7.64 0.75
N HIS A 200 -1.37 -6.61 1.50
CA HIS A 200 -1.71 -6.47 2.91
C HIS A 200 -2.98 -5.61 3.05
N LEU A 201 -4.07 -6.27 3.42
CA LEU A 201 -5.39 -5.67 3.63
C LEU A 201 -5.50 -4.98 5.00
N VAL A 202 -6.36 -3.96 5.08
CA VAL A 202 -6.76 -3.35 6.35
C VAL A 202 -7.70 -4.29 7.10
N GLY A 203 -7.56 -4.40 8.42
CA GLY A 203 -8.58 -5.03 9.28
C GLY A 203 -8.26 -6.44 9.76
N ARG A 204 -6.97 -6.74 10.00
CA ARG A 204 -6.47 -8.03 10.51
C ARG A 204 -6.81 -9.24 9.62
N TYR A 205 -6.99 -9.02 8.32
CA TYR A 205 -7.03 -10.11 7.36
C TYR A 205 -5.62 -10.64 7.12
N MET A 206 -5.52 -11.88 6.67
CA MET A 206 -4.23 -12.41 6.22
C MET A 206 -3.76 -11.69 4.95
N ILE A 207 -2.45 -11.57 4.81
CA ILE A 207 -1.79 -11.08 3.59
C ILE A 207 -1.99 -12.15 2.52
N PHE A 208 -2.44 -11.80 1.32
CA PHE A 208 -2.66 -12.77 0.25
C PHE A 208 -1.69 -12.55 -0.92
N GLN A 209 -1.25 -13.64 -1.55
CA GLN A 209 -0.45 -13.62 -2.77
C GLN A 209 -1.34 -13.36 -3.98
N LEU A 210 -0.87 -12.55 -4.94
CA LEU A 210 -1.53 -12.40 -6.24
C LEU A 210 -1.37 -13.65 -7.10
N SER A 211 -2.43 -14.02 -7.82
CA SER A 211 -2.35 -15.05 -8.85
C SER A 211 -1.71 -14.52 -10.14
N GLU A 212 -1.13 -15.40 -10.96
CA GLU A 212 -0.64 -15.04 -12.30
C GLU A 212 -1.76 -14.47 -13.17
N ALA A 213 -3.00 -14.92 -12.98
CA ALA A 213 -4.15 -14.40 -13.71
C ALA A 213 -4.43 -12.93 -13.35
N GLN A 214 -4.36 -12.58 -12.06
CA GLN A 214 -4.49 -11.19 -11.60
C GLN A 214 -3.35 -10.31 -12.12
N ILE A 215 -2.11 -10.80 -12.07
CA ILE A 215 -0.95 -10.07 -12.60
C ILE A 215 -1.13 -9.80 -14.10
N HIS A 216 -1.46 -10.82 -14.89
CA HIS A 216 -1.67 -10.66 -16.33
C HIS A 216 -2.84 -9.74 -16.68
N ALA A 217 -3.96 -9.85 -15.96
CA ALA A 217 -5.11 -8.95 -16.16
C ALA A 217 -4.73 -7.50 -15.85
N TYR A 218 -3.97 -7.28 -14.78
CA TYR A 218 -3.51 -5.94 -14.40
C TYR A 218 -2.52 -5.36 -15.41
N ILE A 219 -1.55 -6.15 -15.88
CA ILE A 219 -0.60 -5.72 -16.91
C ILE A 219 -1.31 -5.39 -18.23
N SER A 220 -2.30 -6.19 -18.64
CA SER A 220 -3.12 -5.91 -19.82
C SER A 220 -3.84 -4.57 -19.69
N PHE A 221 -4.43 -4.28 -18.54
CA PHE A 221 -5.01 -2.98 -18.23
C PHE A 221 -3.98 -1.85 -18.34
N LEU A 222 -2.80 -1.98 -17.71
CA LEU A 222 -1.72 -0.98 -17.75
C LEU A 222 -1.20 -0.69 -19.17
N GLN A 223 -1.37 -1.64 -20.10
CA GLN A 223 -0.99 -1.49 -21.51
C GLN A 223 -2.10 -0.84 -22.37
N GLY A 224 -3.16 -0.31 -21.75
CA GLY A 224 -4.30 0.31 -22.44
C GLY A 224 -5.44 -0.65 -22.72
N GLY A 225 -5.42 -1.85 -22.13
CA GLY A 225 -6.52 -2.79 -22.14
C GLY A 225 -7.71 -2.32 -21.29
N GLN A 226 -8.77 -3.14 -21.28
CA GLN A 226 -9.93 -2.90 -20.42
C GLN A 226 -9.57 -3.12 -18.95
N GLN A 227 -10.25 -2.40 -18.05
CA GLN A 227 -10.10 -2.63 -16.61
C GLN A 227 -10.48 -4.08 -16.23
N PRO A 228 -9.80 -4.67 -15.23
CA PRO A 228 -10.17 -5.99 -14.75
C PRO A 228 -11.61 -6.02 -14.22
N PRO A 229 -12.32 -7.16 -14.38
CA PRO A 229 -13.64 -7.35 -13.77
C PRO A 229 -13.57 -7.09 -12.26
N GLY A 230 -14.35 -6.12 -11.77
CA GLY A 230 -14.36 -5.74 -10.36
C GLY A 230 -13.41 -4.61 -9.97
N GLY A 231 -12.79 -3.94 -10.95
CA GLY A 231 -11.99 -2.72 -10.79
C GLY A 231 -10.48 -2.98 -10.78
N ILE A 232 -9.69 -1.92 -10.64
CA ILE A 232 -8.21 -2.00 -10.64
C ILE A 232 -7.62 -2.51 -9.32
N ARG A 233 -8.44 -2.66 -8.27
CA ARG A 233 -8.00 -3.14 -6.96
C ARG A 233 -7.87 -4.66 -6.96
N PHE A 234 -6.75 -5.16 -6.45
CA PHE A 234 -6.56 -6.58 -6.21
C PHE A 234 -7.52 -7.09 -5.13
N LYS A 235 -7.91 -8.37 -5.26
CA LYS A 235 -8.82 -9.04 -4.32
C LYS A 235 -8.27 -10.42 -4.01
N ALA A 236 -8.45 -10.86 -2.76
CA ALA A 236 -8.08 -12.22 -2.41
C ALA A 236 -8.97 -13.21 -3.17
N GLU A 237 -8.34 -14.10 -3.95
CA GLU A 237 -9.03 -15.26 -4.51
C GLU A 237 -9.31 -16.29 -3.40
N GLU A 238 -10.32 -17.13 -3.59
CA GLU A 238 -10.76 -18.10 -2.58
C GLU A 238 -9.59 -18.96 -2.07
N TYR A 239 -8.81 -19.51 -2.98
CA TYR A 239 -7.68 -20.40 -2.68
C TYR A 239 -6.32 -19.70 -2.74
N ALA A 240 -6.29 -18.36 -2.65
CA ALA A 240 -5.04 -17.62 -2.62
C ALA A 240 -4.13 -18.09 -1.47
N HIS A 241 -2.83 -18.18 -1.72
CA HIS A 241 -1.86 -18.39 -0.65
C HIS A 241 -1.92 -17.20 0.32
N ARG A 242 -1.99 -17.50 1.62
CA ARG A 242 -2.16 -16.51 2.68
C ARG A 242 -1.07 -16.62 3.73
N VAL A 243 -0.59 -15.47 4.17
CA VAL A 243 0.48 -15.32 5.15
C VAL A 243 -0.01 -14.43 6.29
N ASP A 244 0.25 -14.85 7.52
CA ASP A 244 -0.04 -14.06 8.71
C ASP A 244 0.96 -12.89 8.82
N GLU A 245 0.45 -11.69 9.12
CA GLU A 245 1.26 -10.46 9.18
C GLU A 245 2.46 -10.58 10.14
N ASN A 246 2.35 -11.37 11.20
CA ASN A 246 3.39 -11.54 12.22
C ASN A 246 4.57 -12.40 11.74
N TYR A 247 4.39 -13.16 10.65
CA TYR A 247 5.41 -14.04 10.07
C TYR A 247 5.91 -13.53 8.72
N ALA A 248 5.21 -12.58 8.10
CA ALA A 248 5.57 -12.05 6.78
C ALA A 248 7.01 -11.55 6.70
N MET A 249 7.51 -10.86 7.74
CA MET A 249 8.89 -10.36 7.75
C MET A 249 9.93 -11.50 7.80
N ASP A 250 9.69 -12.56 8.58
CA ASP A 250 10.52 -13.77 8.57
C ASP A 250 10.44 -14.49 7.21
N MET A 251 9.26 -14.37 6.59
CA MET A 251 8.89 -14.74 5.22
C MET A 251 9.74 -14.10 4.12
N ASN A 252 10.48 -13.03 4.44
CA ASN A 252 10.99 -12.02 3.50
C ASN A 252 9.88 -11.31 2.69
N ILE A 253 8.65 -11.27 3.20
CA ILE A 253 7.49 -10.63 2.56
C ILE A 253 7.30 -9.23 3.16
N TYR A 254 7.85 -8.23 2.48
CA TYR A 254 7.77 -6.82 2.86
C TYR A 254 8.07 -5.90 1.67
N ARG A 255 7.60 -4.65 1.71
CA ARG A 255 8.03 -3.61 0.78
C ARG A 255 9.38 -3.04 1.24
N ASP A 256 9.45 -2.55 2.48
CA ASP A 256 10.68 -2.06 3.10
C ASP A 256 10.90 -2.71 4.46
N ARG A 257 12.17 -2.94 4.84
CA ARG A 257 12.47 -3.64 6.11
C ARG A 257 12.01 -2.84 7.35
N TYR A 258 11.93 -1.53 7.23
CA TYR A 258 11.48 -0.64 8.29
C TYR A 258 9.95 -0.39 8.27
N GLU A 259 9.19 -1.01 7.37
CA GLU A 259 7.77 -0.66 7.19
C GLU A 259 6.89 -1.03 8.41
N ARG A 260 7.29 -2.06 9.16
CA ARG A 260 6.54 -2.67 10.27
C ARG A 260 7.47 -3.05 11.41
N ILE A 261 7.00 -2.87 12.64
CA ILE A 261 7.69 -3.37 13.83
C ILE A 261 7.29 -4.83 14.03
N ILE A 262 8.27 -5.74 14.03
CA ILE A 262 8.05 -7.13 14.39
C ILE A 262 7.85 -7.19 15.92
N PRO A 263 6.66 -7.57 16.43
CA PRO A 263 6.45 -7.64 17.86
C PRO A 263 7.28 -8.78 18.47
N GLU A 264 7.99 -8.50 19.58
CA GLU A 264 8.77 -9.50 20.32
C GLU A 264 7.90 -10.68 20.81
N ARG A 265 6.63 -10.41 21.11
CA ARG A 265 5.62 -11.42 21.41
C ARG A 265 4.60 -11.46 20.29
N ARG A 266 4.65 -12.51 19.48
CA ARG A 266 3.62 -12.79 18.48
C ARG A 266 2.32 -13.12 19.19
N ALA A 267 1.28 -12.34 18.94
CA ALA A 267 -0.06 -12.66 19.43
C ALA A 267 -0.50 -14.01 18.83
N ARG A 268 -1.43 -14.71 19.50
CA ARG A 268 -2.08 -15.89 18.90
C ARG A 268 -2.70 -15.49 17.56
N CYS A 269 -2.38 -16.23 16.50
CA CYS A 269 -2.97 -16.05 15.17
C CYS A 269 -4.50 -16.16 15.27
N VAL A 270 -5.20 -15.02 15.21
CA VAL A 270 -6.65 -15.00 15.03
C VAL A 270 -6.89 -15.01 13.53
N ILE A 271 -7.21 -16.18 12.99
CA ILE A 271 -7.58 -16.32 11.58
C ILE A 271 -9.05 -15.92 11.46
N ARG A 272 -9.35 -14.99 10.55
CA ARG A 272 -10.74 -14.63 10.26
C ARG A 272 -11.40 -15.73 9.44
N GLY A 273 -12.69 -15.96 9.65
CA GLY A 273 -13.43 -16.95 8.87
C GLY A 273 -13.34 -16.65 7.37
N GLU A 274 -13.40 -15.36 7.01
CA GLU A 274 -13.29 -14.87 5.64
C GLU A 274 -11.93 -15.15 4.97
N ASP A 275 -10.89 -15.49 5.74
CA ASP A 275 -9.59 -15.90 5.20
C ASP A 275 -9.56 -17.40 4.85
N LEU A 276 -10.53 -18.19 5.33
CA LEU A 276 -10.61 -19.64 5.09
C LEU A 276 -11.33 -19.95 3.77
N PRO A 277 -10.74 -20.79 2.90
CA PRO A 277 -11.43 -21.27 1.69
C PRO A 277 -12.77 -21.95 2.04
N GLY A 278 -13.78 -21.74 1.21
CA GLY A 278 -15.13 -22.29 1.43
C GLY A 278 -15.93 -21.63 2.55
N TYR A 279 -15.41 -20.63 3.28
CA TYR A 279 -16.18 -19.97 4.35
C TYR A 279 -17.45 -19.30 3.83
N ALA A 280 -17.38 -18.60 2.70
CA ALA A 280 -18.55 -17.97 2.09
C ALA A 280 -19.64 -19.02 1.76
N GLN A 281 -19.24 -20.14 1.16
CA GLN A 281 -20.16 -21.24 0.84
C GLN A 281 -20.72 -21.89 2.11
N ALA A 282 -19.91 -22.06 3.15
CA ALA A 282 -20.37 -22.58 4.44
C ALA A 282 -21.40 -21.64 5.09
N MET A 283 -21.22 -20.31 4.98
CA MET A 283 -22.16 -19.31 5.47
C MET A 283 -23.46 -19.29 4.66
N GLU A 284 -23.38 -19.44 3.34
CA GLU A 284 -24.57 -19.57 2.48
C GLU A 284 -25.35 -20.87 2.73
N ASP A 285 -24.64 -21.99 2.90
CA ASP A 285 -25.23 -23.27 3.28
C ASP A 285 -25.90 -23.18 4.65
N TRP A 286 -25.27 -22.50 5.60
CA TRP A 286 -25.84 -22.26 6.92
C TRP A 286 -27.10 -21.40 6.84
N ALA A 287 -27.05 -20.25 6.13
CA ALA A 287 -28.19 -19.37 5.93
C ALA A 287 -29.38 -20.09 5.27
N ARG A 288 -29.12 -20.93 4.26
CA ARG A 288 -30.13 -21.79 3.62
C ARG A 288 -30.75 -22.80 4.60
N ARG A 289 -29.96 -23.37 5.51
CA ARG A 289 -30.44 -24.33 6.53
C ARG A 289 -31.23 -23.67 7.64
N THR A 290 -30.95 -22.40 7.97
CA THR A 290 -31.61 -21.69 9.08
C THR A 290 -32.82 -20.85 8.65
N GLY A 291 -33.16 -20.81 7.36
CA GLY A 291 -34.37 -20.15 6.86
C GLY A 291 -34.35 -18.62 6.91
N ASN A 292 -33.17 -17.99 7.03
CA ASN A 292 -32.99 -16.52 6.99
C ASN A 292 -32.66 -16.04 5.56
N GLY A 293 -33.56 -16.31 4.61
CA GLY A 293 -33.51 -15.78 3.24
C GLY A 293 -34.54 -14.68 3.04
#